data_AF-A0A7L3LLW6-F1
#
_entry.id   AF-A0A7L3LLW6-F1
#
_cell.length_a   1.000
_cell.length_b   1.000
_cell.length_c   1.000
_cell.angle_alpha   90.00
_cell.angle_beta   90.00
_cell.angle_gamma   90.00
#
_symmetry.space_group_name_H-M   'P 1'
#
loop_
_entity.id
_entity.type
_entity.pdbx_description
1 polymer ?
#
loop_
_entity_poly.entity_id
_entity_poly.type
_entity_poly.pdbx_seq_one_letter_code
_entity_poly.pdbx_strand_id
1 'polypeptide(L)'
;EEDGDSCSDYGSHDKPGTALGRTVSGGNVLFPDVFQTDHLLFYERFQAYQDYILADCKASEVKEFAAEYLEEVLEPSGWQAVWRTNVFEVLVEVIDVEYSALKAVVRLSEPFLCESQNSTFTLECMQELLQLKEYQIPLQELWVVYDESGEFDQTALAVEHIRFFYQCIWRTWDEEEEDDFDYFVRCVEPRLRLHYDILEHRVPSGLVADYQNLLSQCEELYRKFLDVRSSLSSSDSDSEIDNVSMVEGLKLYEKIEQLKQKLKLIENPLLRYVFGYQKYSGLQAKGQRPAGTKITHVVSSAMRSSLLRSLMRDKLCPDSHGEEQEIQFHSDPLAAVNACYEGDTVIICPGRYVVDGVFCIADSVEVEGYGLPDDVVIEKRGKGDNFVDCIGANVKISSLKLVQHDAVEGILSKYKSILTL
;
A
#
# COMPACT_ATOMS: atom_id res chain seq x y z
N GLU A 1 -42.35 -44.29 -12.74
CA GLU A 1 -43.19 -44.21 -11.53
C GLU A 1 -42.21 -44.01 -10.38
N GLU A 2 -41.61 -42.83 -10.30
CA GLU A 2 -42.15 -41.58 -9.71
C GLU A 2 -42.20 -41.70 -8.18
N ASP A 3 -41.15 -41.22 -7.52
CA ASP A 3 -41.24 -40.80 -6.13
C ASP A 3 -41.02 -39.29 -6.09
N GLY A 4 -42.07 -38.64 -5.60
CA GLY A 4 -42.36 -37.22 -5.71
C GLY A 4 -41.41 -36.34 -4.92
N ASP A 5 -40.88 -35.39 -5.67
CA ASP A 5 -40.35 -34.11 -5.25
C ASP A 5 -41.44 -33.25 -4.58
N SER A 6 -41.01 -32.20 -3.88
CA SER A 6 -41.79 -31.09 -3.27
C SER A 6 -41.89 -31.08 -1.75
N CYS A 7 -40.96 -30.37 -1.11
CA CYS A 7 -41.36 -29.20 -0.32
C CYS A 7 -40.21 -28.20 -0.22
N SER A 8 -40.30 -27.19 -1.08
CA SER A 8 -39.58 -25.93 -1.01
C SER A 8 -40.00 -25.13 0.22
N ASP A 9 -39.05 -24.74 1.06
CA ASP A 9 -39.22 -23.61 1.98
C ASP A 9 -38.18 -22.56 1.61
N TYR A 10 -38.51 -21.82 0.55
CA TYR A 10 -37.86 -20.55 0.19
C TYR A 10 -38.49 -19.45 1.04
N GLY A 11 -37.77 -19.02 2.07
CA GLY A 11 -38.02 -17.81 2.85
C GLY A 11 -36.80 -17.61 3.76
N SER A 12 -36.08 -16.51 3.74
CA SER A 12 -36.43 -15.11 3.54
C SER A 12 -35.26 -14.43 2.82
N HIS A 13 -35.54 -13.64 1.77
CA HIS A 13 -34.64 -12.57 1.35
C HIS A 13 -34.66 -11.47 2.42
N ASP A 14 -33.94 -11.70 3.51
CA ASP A 14 -33.54 -10.61 4.40
C ASP A 14 -32.44 -9.85 3.67
N LYS A 15 -32.83 -8.76 2.98
CA LYS A 15 -31.91 -7.72 2.52
C LYS A 15 -31.01 -7.31 3.69
N PRO A 16 -29.68 -7.47 3.64
CA PRO A 16 -28.80 -6.60 4.40
C PRO A 16 -28.59 -5.38 3.52
N GLY A 17 -29.61 -4.52 3.42
CA GLY A 17 -29.40 -3.17 2.91
C GLY A 17 -28.60 -2.44 3.98
N THR A 18 -27.27 -2.53 3.92
CA THR A 18 -26.40 -1.61 4.62
C THR A 18 -26.68 -0.24 4.01
N ALA A 19 -27.63 0.51 4.58
CA ALA A 19 -27.91 1.86 4.12
C ALA A 19 -26.59 2.62 4.14
N LEU A 20 -26.13 3.05 2.96
CA LEU A 20 -24.84 3.71 2.84
C LEU A 20 -24.88 5.02 3.64
N GLY A 21 -23.78 5.32 4.30
CA GLY A 21 -23.66 6.55 5.07
C GLY A 21 -23.65 7.78 4.17
N ARG A 22 -23.69 8.96 4.78
CA ARG A 22 -23.58 10.26 4.09
C ARG A 22 -22.20 10.85 4.35
N THR A 23 -21.47 11.18 3.29
CA THR A 23 -20.21 11.94 3.38
C THR A 23 -20.49 13.42 3.13
N VAL A 24 -20.25 14.24 4.15
CA VAL A 24 -20.39 15.70 4.05
C VAL A 24 -19.19 16.29 3.31
N SER A 25 -19.46 17.04 2.24
CA SER A 25 -18.42 17.75 1.49
C SER A 25 -17.66 18.71 2.40
N GLY A 26 -16.39 18.39 2.67
CA GLY A 26 -15.53 19.14 3.57
C GLY A 26 -15.08 20.46 2.98
N GLY A 27 -15.90 21.51 3.10
CA GLY A 27 -15.46 22.89 2.90
C GLY A 27 -16.43 23.84 2.20
N ASN A 28 -17.40 23.34 1.43
CA ASN A 28 -18.34 24.20 0.71
C ASN A 28 -19.79 23.72 0.85
N VAL A 29 -20.64 24.61 1.38
CA VAL A 29 -22.09 24.42 1.58
C VAL A 29 -22.86 24.33 0.25
N LEU A 30 -22.16 24.40 -0.89
CA LEU A 30 -22.75 24.50 -2.23
C LEU A 30 -23.02 23.13 -2.87
N PHE A 31 -22.22 22.10 -2.60
CA PHE A 31 -22.42 20.78 -3.18
C PHE A 31 -23.31 19.90 -2.31
N PRO A 32 -24.21 19.11 -2.92
CA PRO A 32 -24.94 18.09 -2.17
C PRO A 32 -23.97 17.04 -1.64
N ASP A 33 -24.37 16.38 -0.57
CA ASP A 33 -23.61 15.28 -0.02
C ASP A 33 -23.58 14.09 -0.98
N VAL A 34 -22.57 13.25 -0.83
CA VAL A 34 -22.43 12.02 -1.61
C VAL A 34 -22.49 10.81 -0.68
N PHE A 35 -22.77 9.65 -1.26
CA PHE A 35 -22.72 8.40 -0.51
C PHE A 35 -21.32 8.16 0.08
N GLN A 36 -21.30 7.67 1.32
CA GLN A 36 -20.09 7.25 2.01
C GLN A 36 -19.72 5.84 1.58
N THR A 37 -18.71 5.74 0.71
CA THR A 37 -18.28 4.48 0.10
C THR A 37 -16.83 4.12 0.39
N ASP A 38 -16.12 4.97 1.14
CA ASP A 38 -14.72 4.82 1.54
C ASP A 38 -14.51 3.78 2.66
N HIS A 39 -15.59 3.37 3.33
CA HIS A 39 -15.55 2.45 4.48
C HIS A 39 -15.94 1.00 4.15
N LEU A 40 -16.06 0.65 2.86
CA LEU A 40 -16.36 -0.73 2.47
C LEU A 40 -15.26 -1.68 2.97
N LEU A 41 -15.67 -2.82 3.50
CA LEU A 41 -14.80 -3.83 4.08
C LEU A 41 -14.29 -4.80 3.03
N PHE A 42 -13.20 -5.52 3.37
CA PHE A 42 -12.60 -6.52 2.49
C PHE A 42 -13.63 -7.53 1.96
N TYR A 43 -14.44 -8.10 2.85
CA TYR A 43 -15.38 -9.16 2.47
C TYR A 43 -16.50 -8.65 1.57
N GLU A 44 -16.92 -7.39 1.71
CA GLU A 44 -17.97 -6.79 0.88
C GLU A 44 -17.48 -6.66 -0.57
N ARG A 45 -16.27 -6.14 -0.77
CA ARG A 45 -15.67 -6.07 -2.11
C ARG A 45 -15.31 -7.43 -2.67
N PHE A 46 -14.79 -8.32 -1.83
CA PHE A 46 -14.42 -9.67 -2.25
C PHE A 46 -15.64 -10.41 -2.78
N GLN A 47 -16.76 -10.39 -2.03
CA GLN A 47 -18.00 -11.02 -2.45
C GLN A 47 -18.59 -10.34 -3.69
N ALA A 48 -18.59 -9.00 -3.76
CA ALA A 48 -19.04 -8.27 -4.94
C ALA A 48 -18.31 -8.71 -6.21
N TYR A 49 -16.97 -8.76 -6.17
CA TYR A 49 -16.17 -9.13 -7.33
C TYR A 49 -16.27 -10.62 -7.66
N GLN A 50 -16.22 -11.51 -6.65
CA GLN A 50 -16.24 -12.94 -6.89
C GLN A 50 -17.63 -13.44 -7.35
N ASP A 51 -18.70 -13.00 -6.69
CA ASP A 51 -20.01 -13.65 -6.87
C ASP A 51 -20.91 -12.91 -7.86
N TYR A 52 -20.66 -11.62 -8.12
CA TYR A 52 -21.60 -10.78 -8.88
C TYR A 52 -20.97 -10.05 -10.09
N ILE A 53 -19.75 -9.52 -9.96
CA ILE A 53 -19.17 -8.65 -11.01
C ILE A 53 -18.30 -9.44 -11.98
N LEU A 54 -17.42 -10.33 -11.50
CA LEU A 54 -16.41 -10.98 -12.34
C LEU A 54 -16.61 -12.49 -12.45
N ALA A 55 -17.14 -13.16 -11.43
CA ALA A 55 -17.29 -14.62 -11.43
C ALA A 55 -15.98 -15.32 -11.85
N ASP A 56 -16.07 -16.26 -12.80
CA ASP A 56 -14.95 -16.99 -13.39
C ASP A 56 -14.42 -16.35 -14.69
N CYS A 57 -14.58 -15.03 -14.87
CA CYS A 57 -14.19 -14.36 -16.10
C CYS A 57 -12.67 -14.41 -16.36
N LYS A 58 -12.33 -14.33 -17.64
CA LYS A 58 -10.96 -14.05 -18.08
C LYS A 58 -10.66 -12.56 -18.08
N ALA A 59 -9.38 -12.21 -18.22
CA ALA A 59 -8.96 -10.82 -18.28
C ALA A 59 -9.58 -10.05 -19.46
N SER A 60 -9.73 -10.72 -20.62
CA SER A 60 -10.36 -10.16 -21.82
C SER A 60 -11.87 -9.91 -21.66
N GLU A 61 -12.54 -10.63 -20.76
CA GLU A 61 -13.99 -10.61 -20.55
C GLU A 61 -14.41 -9.64 -19.43
N VAL A 62 -13.46 -9.12 -18.63
CA VAL A 62 -13.72 -8.24 -17.47
C VAL A 62 -14.67 -7.09 -17.79
N LYS A 63 -14.50 -6.46 -18.96
CA LYS A 63 -15.30 -5.30 -19.34
C LYS A 63 -16.74 -5.68 -19.72
N GLU A 64 -16.93 -6.85 -20.33
CA GLU A 64 -18.24 -7.39 -20.68
C GLU A 64 -19.02 -7.75 -19.41
N PHE A 65 -18.40 -8.51 -18.51
CA PHE A 65 -19.00 -8.91 -17.24
C PHE A 65 -19.34 -7.69 -16.35
N ALA A 66 -18.45 -6.70 -16.30
CA ALA A 66 -18.74 -5.44 -15.61
C ALA A 66 -19.94 -4.70 -16.21
N ALA A 67 -20.12 -4.73 -17.53
CA ALA A 67 -21.26 -4.12 -18.20
C ALA A 67 -22.56 -4.87 -17.88
N GLU A 68 -22.56 -6.21 -17.97
CA GLU A 68 -23.70 -7.05 -17.63
C GLU A 68 -24.16 -6.84 -16.18
N TYR A 69 -23.23 -6.82 -15.23
CA TYR A 69 -23.54 -6.51 -13.83
C TYR A 69 -24.19 -5.14 -13.68
N LEU A 70 -23.66 -4.10 -14.33
CA LEU A 70 -24.20 -2.76 -14.24
C LEU A 70 -25.60 -2.66 -14.87
N GLU A 71 -25.88 -3.37 -15.96
CA GLU A 71 -27.21 -3.42 -16.57
C GLU A 71 -28.28 -3.96 -15.60
N GLU A 72 -27.91 -4.84 -14.67
CA GLU A 72 -28.83 -5.42 -13.69
C GLU A 72 -29.08 -4.53 -12.47
N VAL A 73 -28.06 -3.79 -12.01
CA VAL A 73 -28.10 -3.12 -10.69
C VAL A 73 -28.10 -1.60 -10.73
N LEU A 74 -27.67 -0.99 -11.83
CA LEU A 74 -27.52 0.45 -11.95
C LEU A 74 -28.82 1.07 -12.48
N GLU A 75 -29.30 2.13 -11.84
CA GLU A 75 -30.42 2.89 -12.41
C GLU A 75 -29.95 3.58 -13.71
N PRO A 76 -30.68 3.43 -14.83
CA PRO A 76 -30.21 3.91 -16.13
C PRO A 76 -30.21 5.44 -16.24
N SER A 77 -31.00 6.14 -15.42
CA SER A 77 -31.11 7.59 -15.46
C SER A 77 -31.76 8.15 -14.18
N GLY A 78 -31.78 9.47 -14.03
CA GLY A 78 -32.55 10.18 -13.00
C GLY A 78 -31.80 10.45 -11.70
N TRP A 79 -30.60 9.88 -11.53
CA TRP A 79 -29.72 10.17 -10.40
C TRP A 79 -28.76 11.32 -10.72
N GLN A 80 -28.36 12.04 -9.67
CA GLN A 80 -27.34 13.08 -9.75
C GLN A 80 -26.00 12.57 -9.26
N ALA A 81 -24.92 13.14 -9.79
CA ALA A 81 -23.57 12.84 -9.36
C ALA A 81 -22.68 14.07 -9.38
N VAL A 82 -21.69 14.09 -8.49
CA VAL A 82 -20.57 15.02 -8.58
C VAL A 82 -19.53 14.40 -9.52
N TRP A 83 -19.34 15.01 -10.68
CA TRP A 83 -18.22 14.69 -11.57
C TRP A 83 -16.96 15.34 -11.00
N ARG A 84 -15.99 14.54 -10.56
CA ARG A 84 -14.75 15.04 -9.96
C ARG A 84 -13.53 14.72 -10.80
N THR A 85 -12.67 15.71 -10.95
CA THR A 85 -11.35 15.61 -11.56
C THR A 85 -10.30 16.19 -10.61
N ASN A 86 -9.03 16.12 -11.00
CA ASN A 86 -7.96 16.80 -10.27
C ASN A 86 -8.01 18.34 -10.37
N VAL A 87 -8.90 18.91 -11.21
CA VAL A 87 -8.96 20.36 -11.48
C VAL A 87 -10.25 20.97 -10.95
N PHE A 88 -11.38 20.29 -11.12
CA PHE A 88 -12.71 20.79 -10.78
C PHE A 88 -13.65 19.69 -10.30
N GLU A 89 -14.73 20.12 -9.66
CA GLU A 89 -15.92 19.33 -9.34
C GLU A 89 -17.15 20.03 -9.93
N VAL A 90 -18.08 19.27 -10.52
CA VAL A 90 -19.30 19.81 -11.13
C VAL A 90 -20.48 18.87 -10.93
N LEU A 91 -21.65 19.44 -10.62
CA LEU A 91 -22.87 18.66 -10.42
C LEU A 91 -23.51 18.34 -11.78
N VAL A 92 -23.72 17.05 -12.01
CA VAL A 92 -24.32 16.53 -13.24
C VAL A 92 -25.51 15.63 -12.92
N GLU A 93 -26.45 15.59 -13.85
CA GLU A 93 -27.58 14.65 -13.84
C GLU A 93 -27.31 13.59 -14.91
N VAL A 94 -27.47 12.33 -14.55
CA VAL A 94 -27.33 11.20 -15.45
C VAL A 94 -28.65 10.95 -16.16
N ILE A 95 -28.61 10.98 -17.48
CA ILE A 95 -29.80 10.82 -18.33
C ILE A 95 -29.85 9.47 -19.04
N ASP A 96 -28.69 8.79 -19.16
CA ASP A 96 -28.56 7.45 -19.73
C ASP A 96 -27.20 6.85 -19.32
N VAL A 97 -27.01 5.55 -19.53
CA VAL A 97 -25.74 4.84 -19.28
C VAL A 97 -25.38 3.96 -20.48
N GLU A 98 -24.17 4.15 -21.00
CA GLU A 98 -23.55 3.27 -22.00
C GLU A 98 -22.71 2.22 -21.27
N TYR A 99 -23.35 1.08 -20.96
CA TYR A 99 -22.76 -0.01 -20.17
C TYR A 99 -21.50 -0.58 -20.83
N SER A 100 -21.54 -0.80 -22.15
CA SER A 100 -20.40 -1.35 -22.91
C SER A 100 -19.15 -0.46 -22.88
N ALA A 101 -19.32 0.84 -22.62
CA ALA A 101 -18.21 1.79 -22.47
C ALA A 101 -17.89 2.10 -21.01
N LEU A 102 -18.73 1.64 -20.07
CA LEU A 102 -18.70 2.02 -18.65
C LEU A 102 -18.76 3.55 -18.46
N LYS A 103 -19.64 4.21 -19.24
CA LYS A 103 -19.81 5.67 -19.23
C LYS A 103 -21.26 6.05 -19.01
N ALA A 104 -21.48 7.13 -18.24
CA ALA A 104 -22.78 7.78 -18.13
C ALA A 104 -22.90 8.89 -19.18
N VAL A 105 -24.08 9.01 -19.78
CA VAL A 105 -24.49 10.19 -20.54
C VAL A 105 -25.06 11.21 -19.56
N VAL A 106 -24.50 12.41 -19.56
CA VAL A 106 -24.81 13.41 -18.52
C VAL A 106 -25.23 14.75 -19.10
N ARG A 107 -25.96 15.52 -18.29
CA ARG A 107 -26.18 16.95 -18.50
C ARG A 107 -25.79 17.73 -17.24
N LEU A 108 -25.51 19.01 -17.39
CA LEU A 108 -25.29 19.88 -16.22
C LEU A 108 -26.59 20.01 -15.44
N SER A 109 -26.50 19.89 -14.11
CA SER A 109 -27.67 20.03 -13.24
C SER A 109 -28.15 21.48 -13.16
N GLU A 110 -29.44 21.64 -12.86
CA GLU A 110 -30.04 22.92 -12.48
C GLU A 110 -30.42 22.91 -11.00
N PRO A 111 -29.88 23.82 -10.15
CA PRO A 111 -28.95 24.90 -10.49
C PRO A 111 -27.53 24.39 -10.83
N PHE A 112 -26.81 25.16 -11.67
CA PHE A 112 -25.41 24.86 -12.01
C PHE A 112 -24.51 25.06 -10.78
N LEU A 113 -23.79 23.99 -10.41
CA LEU A 113 -22.85 23.97 -9.30
C LEU A 113 -21.50 23.45 -9.80
N CYS A 114 -20.48 24.30 -9.70
CA CYS A 114 -19.11 23.98 -10.09
C CYS A 114 -18.12 24.62 -9.11
N GLU A 115 -17.16 23.84 -8.65
CA GLU A 115 -16.03 24.27 -7.84
C GLU A 115 -14.72 23.92 -8.53
N SER A 116 -13.71 24.79 -8.41
CA SER A 116 -12.38 24.46 -8.90
C SER A 116 -11.30 25.13 -8.07
N GLN A 117 -10.13 24.49 -8.00
CA GLN A 117 -9.06 24.91 -7.07
C GLN A 117 -8.35 26.20 -7.51
N ASN A 118 -8.27 26.47 -8.82
CA ASN A 118 -7.38 27.49 -9.39
C ASN A 118 -8.04 28.42 -10.44
N SER A 119 -9.33 28.25 -10.72
CA SER A 119 -10.04 28.98 -11.79
C SER A 119 -11.53 29.12 -11.53
N THR A 120 -12.22 29.96 -12.30
CA THR A 120 -13.69 29.98 -12.34
C THR A 120 -14.12 29.37 -13.67
N PHE A 121 -14.65 28.15 -13.65
CA PHE A 121 -15.28 27.56 -14.82
C PHE A 121 -16.71 28.09 -14.93
N THR A 122 -17.04 28.72 -16.04
CA THR A 122 -18.41 29.17 -16.30
C THR A 122 -19.27 28.02 -16.83
N LEU A 123 -20.58 28.21 -16.83
CA LEU A 123 -21.53 27.26 -17.40
C LEU A 123 -21.18 26.94 -18.86
N GLU A 124 -20.84 27.97 -19.65
CA GLU A 124 -20.48 27.84 -21.05
C GLU A 124 -19.21 26.99 -21.24
N CYS A 125 -18.18 27.22 -20.42
CA CYS A 125 -16.95 26.43 -20.47
C CYS A 125 -17.22 24.95 -20.16
N MET A 126 -18.10 24.65 -19.19
CA MET A 126 -18.45 23.27 -18.87
C MET A 126 -19.31 22.62 -19.95
N GLN A 127 -20.20 23.37 -20.61
CA GLN A 127 -20.96 22.89 -21.76
C GLN A 127 -20.05 22.55 -22.94
N GLU A 128 -19.07 23.41 -23.26
CA GLU A 128 -18.07 23.14 -24.30
C GLU A 128 -17.26 21.88 -23.96
N LEU A 129 -16.85 21.71 -22.70
CA LEU A 129 -16.12 20.52 -22.25
C LEU A 129 -16.96 19.24 -22.38
N LEU A 130 -18.23 19.28 -21.99
CA LEU A 130 -19.14 18.14 -22.18
C LEU A 130 -19.35 17.83 -23.66
N GLN A 131 -19.49 18.84 -24.52
CA GLN A 131 -19.59 18.63 -25.97
C GLN A 131 -18.35 17.93 -26.54
N LEU A 132 -17.15 18.33 -26.10
CA LEU A 132 -15.89 17.67 -26.49
C LEU A 132 -15.81 16.22 -26.01
N LYS A 133 -16.46 15.90 -24.90
CA LYS A 133 -16.58 14.54 -24.35
C LYS A 133 -17.83 13.80 -24.86
N GLU A 134 -18.55 14.37 -25.83
CA GLU A 134 -19.79 13.81 -26.37
C GLU A 134 -20.84 13.53 -25.28
N TYR A 135 -20.82 14.32 -24.21
CA TYR A 135 -21.64 14.17 -23.00
C TYR A 135 -21.45 12.84 -22.25
N GLN A 136 -20.42 12.07 -22.58
CA GLN A 136 -20.14 10.78 -21.95
C GLN A 136 -18.99 10.90 -20.95
N ILE A 137 -19.29 10.62 -19.69
CA ILE A 137 -18.33 10.65 -18.58
C ILE A 137 -18.09 9.23 -18.05
N PRO A 138 -16.84 8.81 -17.85
CA PRO A 138 -16.56 7.51 -17.25
C PRO A 138 -17.18 7.38 -15.85
N LEU A 139 -17.79 6.24 -15.55
CA LEU A 139 -18.41 5.99 -14.25
C LEU A 139 -17.40 6.13 -13.09
N GLN A 140 -16.10 5.87 -13.35
CA GLN A 140 -15.04 6.03 -12.35
C GLN A 140 -14.85 7.49 -11.89
N GLU A 141 -15.35 8.47 -12.65
CA GLU A 141 -15.24 9.91 -12.33
C GLU A 141 -16.50 10.47 -11.63
N LEU A 142 -17.50 9.64 -11.34
CA LEU A 142 -18.80 10.09 -10.80
C LEU A 142 -19.02 9.64 -9.35
N TRP A 143 -19.32 10.60 -8.46
CA TRP A 143 -19.75 10.32 -7.08
C TRP A 143 -21.25 10.57 -6.96
N VAL A 144 -22.02 9.50 -6.79
CA VAL A 144 -23.48 9.57 -6.69
C VAL A 144 -23.89 10.43 -5.50
N VAL A 145 -24.79 11.37 -5.76
CA VAL A 145 -25.37 12.25 -4.74
C VAL A 145 -26.20 11.43 -3.77
N TYR A 146 -26.01 11.70 -2.49
CA TYR A 146 -26.72 11.03 -1.41
C TYR A 146 -28.22 11.32 -1.50
N ASP A 147 -29.02 10.27 -1.42
CA ASP A 147 -30.47 10.36 -1.37
C ASP A 147 -31.00 9.67 -0.10
N GLU A 148 -31.79 10.41 0.67
CA GLU A 148 -32.38 9.93 1.93
C GLU A 148 -33.42 8.82 1.71
N SER A 149 -33.97 8.70 0.49
CA SER A 149 -34.94 7.65 0.18
C SER A 149 -34.30 6.25 0.07
N GLY A 150 -32.98 6.20 -0.18
CA GLY A 150 -32.22 4.97 -0.41
C GLY A 150 -32.46 4.35 -1.79
N GLU A 151 -33.18 5.04 -2.69
CA GLU A 151 -33.46 4.58 -4.06
C GLU A 151 -32.16 4.32 -4.83
N PHE A 152 -31.15 5.18 -4.66
CA PHE A 152 -29.88 5.10 -5.38
C PHE A 152 -28.74 4.41 -4.61
N ASP A 153 -29.02 3.72 -3.49
CA ASP A 153 -27.98 3.02 -2.69
C ASP A 153 -27.21 1.99 -3.53
N GLN A 154 -27.92 1.17 -4.30
CA GLN A 154 -27.30 0.16 -5.18
C GLN A 154 -26.53 0.80 -6.33
N THR A 155 -27.06 1.90 -6.89
CA THR A 155 -26.38 2.66 -7.94
C THR A 155 -25.06 3.22 -7.42
N ALA A 156 -25.07 3.82 -6.23
CA ALA A 156 -23.86 4.34 -5.58
C ALA A 156 -22.84 3.25 -5.29
N LEU A 157 -23.29 2.10 -4.80
CA LEU A 157 -22.43 0.96 -4.50
C LEU A 157 -21.80 0.36 -5.77
N ALA A 158 -22.58 0.19 -6.83
CA ALA A 158 -22.11 -0.34 -8.11
C ALA A 158 -21.05 0.59 -8.75
N VAL A 159 -21.33 1.89 -8.79
CA VAL A 159 -20.37 2.90 -9.27
C VAL A 159 -19.08 2.89 -8.44
N GLU A 160 -19.18 2.75 -7.12
CA GLU A 160 -18.00 2.59 -6.26
C GLU A 160 -17.20 1.34 -6.57
N HIS A 161 -17.85 0.19 -6.76
CA HIS A 161 -17.14 -1.06 -7.06
C HIS A 161 -16.36 -0.96 -8.37
N ILE A 162 -16.96 -0.37 -9.41
CA ILE A 162 -16.29 -0.13 -10.69
C ILE A 162 -15.14 0.87 -10.53
N ARG A 163 -15.38 2.00 -9.86
CA ARG A 163 -14.33 3.01 -9.60
C ARG A 163 -13.14 2.38 -8.88
N PHE A 164 -13.37 1.70 -7.77
CA PHE A 164 -12.31 1.08 -6.98
C PHE A 164 -11.56 0.02 -7.79
N PHE A 165 -12.27 -0.80 -8.54
CA PHE A 165 -11.65 -1.86 -9.34
C PHE A 165 -10.64 -1.27 -10.33
N TYR A 166 -11.04 -0.27 -11.12
CA TYR A 166 -10.16 0.33 -12.12
C TYR A 166 -9.05 1.20 -11.52
N GLN A 167 -9.25 1.76 -10.32
CA GLN A 167 -8.24 2.59 -9.66
C GLN A 167 -7.21 1.78 -8.86
N CYS A 168 -7.65 0.69 -8.21
CA CYS A 168 -6.84 -0.03 -7.23
C CYS A 168 -6.39 -1.42 -7.71
N ILE A 169 -7.16 -2.07 -8.58
CA ILE A 169 -6.98 -3.49 -8.92
C ILE A 169 -6.52 -3.68 -10.36
N TRP A 170 -7.26 -3.12 -11.33
CA TRP A 170 -6.98 -3.26 -12.75
C TRP A 170 -5.62 -2.67 -13.11
N ARG A 171 -4.88 -3.37 -13.97
CA ARG A 171 -3.65 -2.85 -14.57
C ARG A 171 -3.83 -2.78 -16.07
N THR A 172 -3.22 -1.78 -16.69
CA THR A 172 -3.31 -1.57 -18.15
C THR A 172 -2.75 -2.72 -18.97
N TRP A 173 -1.89 -3.54 -18.39
CA TRP A 173 -1.33 -4.75 -19.02
C TRP A 173 -2.11 -6.03 -18.72
N ASP A 174 -3.16 -5.98 -17.91
CA ASP A 174 -3.95 -7.17 -17.61
C ASP A 174 -4.74 -7.64 -18.84
N GLU A 175 -5.17 -6.72 -19.71
CA GLU A 175 -5.88 -7.00 -20.96
C GLU A 175 -5.08 -7.91 -21.91
N GLU A 176 -3.75 -7.96 -21.75
CA GLU A 176 -2.85 -8.77 -22.58
C GLU A 176 -2.40 -10.08 -21.91
N GLU A 177 -2.84 -10.37 -20.68
CA GLU A 177 -2.52 -11.66 -20.06
C GLU A 177 -3.30 -12.80 -20.75
N GLU A 178 -2.71 -13.99 -20.73
CA GLU A 178 -3.32 -15.17 -21.37
C GLU A 178 -4.61 -15.59 -20.66
N ASP A 179 -5.63 -15.95 -21.44
CA ASP A 179 -6.96 -16.39 -20.97
C ASP A 179 -6.98 -17.84 -20.44
N ASP A 180 -5.85 -18.36 -19.96
CA ASP A 180 -5.68 -19.74 -19.51
C ASP A 180 -5.90 -19.92 -18.00
N PHE A 181 -6.29 -18.87 -17.29
CA PHE A 181 -6.53 -18.87 -15.85
C PHE A 181 -7.74 -18.03 -15.43
N ASP A 182 -8.23 -18.29 -14.23
CA ASP A 182 -9.23 -17.48 -13.52
C ASP A 182 -8.62 -16.12 -13.10
N TYR A 183 -9.11 -15.04 -13.70
CA TYR A 183 -8.58 -13.69 -13.47
C TYR A 183 -8.81 -13.22 -12.03
N PHE A 184 -9.94 -13.60 -11.42
CA PHE A 184 -10.25 -13.21 -10.05
C PHE A 184 -9.22 -13.80 -9.08
N VAL A 185 -9.01 -15.12 -9.15
CA VAL A 185 -8.10 -15.84 -8.24
C VAL A 185 -6.65 -15.39 -8.43
N ARG A 186 -6.22 -15.17 -9.67
CA ARG A 186 -4.81 -14.88 -9.96
C ARG A 186 -4.44 -13.41 -9.78
N CYS A 187 -5.35 -12.48 -10.04
CA CYS A 187 -5.07 -11.04 -10.07
C CYS A 187 -5.87 -10.27 -9.04
N VAL A 188 -7.20 -10.43 -9.01
CA VAL A 188 -8.08 -9.59 -8.19
C VAL A 188 -7.92 -9.87 -6.71
N GLU A 189 -8.05 -11.13 -6.28
CA GLU A 189 -7.97 -11.50 -4.87
C GLU A 189 -6.63 -11.07 -4.23
N PRO A 190 -5.44 -11.37 -4.81
CA PRO A 190 -4.16 -10.97 -4.21
C PRO A 190 -4.02 -9.45 -4.09
N ARG A 191 -4.44 -8.68 -5.10
CA ARG A 191 -4.35 -7.22 -5.11
C ARG A 191 -5.34 -6.58 -4.14
N LEU A 192 -6.57 -7.11 -4.08
CA LEU A 192 -7.58 -6.69 -3.11
C LEU A 192 -7.10 -6.95 -1.69
N ARG A 193 -6.55 -8.15 -1.44
CA ARG A 193 -6.00 -8.50 -0.14
C ARG A 193 -4.84 -7.58 0.24
N LEU A 194 -3.89 -7.36 -0.68
CA LEU A 194 -2.79 -6.42 -0.46
C LEU A 194 -3.30 -5.01 -0.12
N HIS A 195 -4.31 -4.50 -0.80
CA HIS A 195 -4.90 -3.18 -0.53
C HIS A 195 -5.38 -3.07 0.93
N TYR A 196 -6.18 -4.02 1.40
CA TYR A 196 -6.67 -4.01 2.78
C TYR A 196 -5.59 -4.31 3.80
N ASP A 197 -4.60 -5.15 3.47
CA ASP A 197 -3.45 -5.37 4.33
C ASP A 197 -2.63 -4.08 4.50
N ILE A 198 -2.53 -3.24 3.47
CA ILE A 198 -1.88 -1.92 3.57
C ILE A 198 -2.71 -0.96 4.43
N LEU A 199 -4.03 -0.90 4.22
CA LEU A 199 -4.94 -0.05 5.01
C LEU A 199 -4.92 -0.42 6.50
N GLU A 200 -4.89 -1.71 6.81
CA GLU A 200 -4.81 -2.24 8.17
C GLU A 200 -3.36 -2.28 8.72
N HIS A 201 -2.41 -1.69 8.00
CA HIS A 201 -1.00 -1.61 8.37
C HIS A 201 -0.30 -2.97 8.61
N ARG A 202 -0.78 -4.03 7.96
CA ARG A 202 -0.20 -5.39 8.00
C ARG A 202 0.97 -5.60 7.04
N VAL A 203 1.34 -4.56 6.29
CA VAL A 203 2.45 -4.58 5.32
C VAL A 203 3.47 -3.50 5.71
N PRO A 204 4.78 -3.83 5.79
CA PRO A 204 5.81 -2.86 6.13
C PRO A 204 5.84 -1.67 5.20
N SER A 205 5.92 -0.45 5.74
CA SER A 205 5.91 0.79 4.97
C SER A 205 7.00 0.86 3.90
N GLY A 206 8.18 0.31 4.18
CA GLY A 206 9.25 0.15 3.17
C GLY A 206 8.83 -0.73 1.99
N LEU A 207 8.14 -1.84 2.27
CA LEU A 207 7.62 -2.74 1.24
C LEU A 207 6.46 -2.11 0.47
N VAL A 208 5.63 -1.28 1.13
CA VAL A 208 4.58 -0.49 0.46
C VAL A 208 5.20 0.52 -0.51
N ALA A 209 6.21 1.28 -0.08
CA ALA A 209 6.91 2.23 -0.93
C ALA A 209 7.60 1.54 -2.11
N ASP A 210 8.18 0.36 -1.87
CA ASP A 210 8.77 -0.47 -2.91
C ASP A 210 7.73 -0.95 -3.93
N TYR A 211 6.57 -1.41 -3.46
CA TYR A 211 5.46 -1.84 -4.31
C TYR A 211 4.98 -0.70 -5.21
N GLN A 212 4.73 0.48 -4.63
CA GLN A 212 4.31 1.67 -5.37
C GLN A 212 5.35 2.09 -6.42
N ASN A 213 6.64 2.06 -6.06
CA ASN A 213 7.72 2.39 -7.00
C ASN A 213 7.82 1.37 -8.14
N LEU A 214 7.74 0.07 -7.84
CA LEU A 214 7.72 -0.98 -8.86
C LEU A 214 6.52 -0.83 -9.79
N LEU A 215 5.35 -0.50 -9.24
CA LEU A 215 4.12 -0.31 -9.99
C LEU A 215 4.25 0.88 -10.96
N SER A 216 4.69 2.04 -10.48
CA SER A 216 4.91 3.22 -11.32
C SER A 216 5.96 2.99 -12.41
N GLN A 217 7.06 2.29 -12.09
CA GLN A 217 8.06 1.91 -13.09
C GLN A 217 7.49 0.98 -14.17
N CYS A 218 6.65 0.02 -13.76
CA CYS A 218 6.01 -0.91 -14.68
C CYS A 218 5.04 -0.17 -15.62
N GLU A 219 4.21 0.72 -15.09
CA GLU A 219 3.30 1.57 -15.87
C GLU A 219 4.04 2.47 -16.87
N GLU A 220 5.17 3.07 -16.45
CA GLU A 220 5.97 3.90 -17.34
C GLU A 220 6.61 3.09 -18.48
N LEU A 221 7.18 1.93 -18.17
CA LEU A 221 7.77 1.06 -19.18
C LEU A 221 6.71 0.48 -20.12
N TYR A 222 5.56 0.11 -19.59
CA TYR A 222 4.46 -0.42 -20.39
C TYR A 222 3.92 0.63 -21.37
N ARG A 223 3.79 1.90 -20.94
CA ARG A 223 3.44 3.01 -21.84
C ARG A 223 4.44 3.16 -22.99
N LYS A 224 5.73 3.14 -22.68
CA LYS A 224 6.80 3.19 -23.71
C LYS A 224 6.73 2.00 -24.66
N PHE A 225 6.39 0.81 -24.15
CA PHE A 225 6.21 -0.39 -24.97
C PHE A 225 5.05 -0.23 -25.96
N LEU A 226 3.90 0.32 -25.51
CA LEU A 226 2.77 0.62 -26.39
C LEU A 226 3.13 1.66 -27.46
N ASP A 227 3.91 2.69 -27.13
CA ASP A 227 4.38 3.70 -28.08
C ASP A 227 5.26 3.08 -29.18
N VAL A 228 6.21 2.22 -28.79
CA VAL A 228 7.05 1.48 -29.76
C VAL A 228 6.21 0.56 -30.63
N ARG A 229 5.25 -0.17 -30.04
CA ARG A 229 4.38 -1.09 -30.78
C ARG A 229 3.48 -0.37 -31.78
N SER A 230 2.84 0.73 -31.37
CA SER A 230 2.00 1.54 -32.26
C SER A 230 2.79 2.14 -33.42
N SER A 231 4.04 2.55 -33.19
CA SER A 231 4.95 3.06 -34.23
C SER A 231 5.24 1.99 -35.28
N LEU A 232 5.50 0.74 -34.86
CA LEU A 232 5.71 -0.41 -35.74
C LEU A 232 4.46 -0.74 -36.57
N SER A 233 3.27 -0.70 -35.96
CA SER A 233 2.00 -0.98 -36.65
C SER A 233 1.64 0.07 -37.72
N SER A 234 2.26 1.25 -37.67
CA SER A 234 2.03 2.34 -38.63
C SER A 234 3.02 2.36 -39.80
N SER A 235 4.04 1.50 -39.79
CA SER A 235 5.12 1.43 -40.79
C SER A 235 4.89 0.25 -41.74
N ASP A 236 4.34 0.50 -42.93
CA ASP A 236 4.10 -0.51 -43.99
C ASP A 236 5.39 -0.93 -44.74
N SER A 237 6.56 -0.53 -44.24
CA SER A 237 7.87 -0.72 -44.89
C SER A 237 8.74 -1.59 -44.02
N ASP A 238 9.25 -2.71 -44.53
CA ASP A 238 10.14 -3.65 -43.83
C ASP A 238 11.57 -3.08 -43.72
N SER A 239 11.77 -2.03 -42.92
CA SER A 239 13.02 -1.25 -42.87
C SER A 239 13.95 -1.66 -41.73
N GLU A 240 15.23 -1.28 -41.81
CA GLU A 240 16.17 -1.47 -40.70
C GLU A 240 15.74 -0.75 -39.40
N ILE A 241 14.94 0.31 -39.52
CA ILE A 241 14.40 1.08 -38.39
C ILE A 241 13.37 0.28 -37.61
N ASP A 242 12.55 -0.53 -38.30
CA ASP A 242 11.57 -1.41 -37.67
C ASP A 242 12.27 -2.56 -36.94
N ASN A 243 13.37 -3.06 -37.50
CA ASN A 243 14.21 -4.07 -36.84
C ASN A 243 14.82 -3.57 -35.52
N VAL A 244 15.30 -2.32 -35.47
CA VAL A 244 15.81 -1.70 -34.22
C VAL A 244 14.68 -1.51 -33.20
N SER A 245 13.52 -1.04 -33.65
CA SER A 245 12.35 -0.81 -32.81
C SER A 245 11.78 -2.12 -32.25
N MET A 246 11.84 -3.22 -33.01
CA MET A 246 11.46 -4.57 -32.53
C MET A 246 12.40 -5.06 -31.42
N VAL A 247 13.72 -4.87 -31.58
CA VAL A 247 14.69 -5.23 -30.54
C VAL A 247 14.49 -4.39 -29.27
N GLU A 248 14.15 -3.11 -29.42
CA GLU A 248 13.80 -2.25 -28.28
C GLU A 248 12.53 -2.72 -27.58
N GLY A 249 11.48 -3.06 -28.35
CA GLY A 249 10.23 -3.62 -27.84
C GLY A 249 10.46 -4.90 -27.01
N LEU A 250 11.29 -5.83 -27.50
CA LEU A 250 11.64 -7.05 -26.77
C LEU A 250 12.38 -6.77 -25.45
N LYS A 251 13.29 -5.79 -25.43
CA LYS A 251 14.00 -5.39 -24.20
C LYS A 251 13.07 -4.73 -23.18
N LEU A 252 12.09 -3.95 -23.65
CA LEU A 252 11.08 -3.36 -22.78
C LEU A 252 10.19 -4.46 -22.19
N TYR A 253 9.72 -5.39 -23.02
CA TYR A 253 8.91 -6.53 -22.59
C TYR A 253 9.61 -7.38 -21.52
N GLU A 254 10.88 -7.72 -21.72
CA GLU A 254 11.66 -8.49 -20.73
C GLU A 254 11.72 -7.77 -19.37
N LYS A 255 11.94 -6.45 -19.37
CA LYS A 255 11.96 -5.65 -18.13
C LYS A 255 10.58 -5.57 -17.47
N ILE A 256 9.52 -5.42 -18.27
CA ILE A 256 8.14 -5.39 -17.77
C ILE A 256 7.82 -6.73 -17.08
N GLU A 257 8.14 -7.86 -17.70
CA GLU A 257 7.92 -9.18 -17.10
C GLU A 257 8.71 -9.37 -15.79
N GLN A 258 9.95 -8.90 -15.72
CA GLN A 258 10.73 -8.92 -14.47
C GLN A 258 10.08 -8.06 -13.37
N LEU A 259 9.47 -6.92 -13.70
CA LEU A 259 8.76 -6.08 -12.74
C LEU A 259 7.44 -6.71 -12.32
N LYS A 260 6.63 -7.22 -13.27
CA LYS A 260 5.38 -7.95 -12.99
C LYS A 260 5.63 -9.12 -12.05
N GLN A 261 6.70 -9.88 -12.24
CA GLN A 261 7.05 -10.98 -11.33
C GLN A 261 7.31 -10.48 -9.90
N LYS A 262 8.03 -9.36 -9.73
CA LYS A 262 8.26 -8.76 -8.41
C LYS A 262 6.96 -8.25 -7.78
N LEU A 263 6.07 -7.64 -8.56
CA LEU A 263 4.75 -7.22 -8.09
C LEU A 263 3.94 -8.43 -7.60
N LYS A 264 3.88 -9.52 -8.38
CA LYS A 264 3.20 -10.77 -8.01
C LYS A 264 3.75 -11.37 -6.70
N LEU A 265 5.06 -11.25 -6.43
CA LEU A 265 5.64 -11.68 -5.15
C LEU A 265 5.13 -10.85 -3.96
N ILE A 266 4.96 -9.54 -4.12
CA ILE A 266 4.49 -8.65 -3.05
C ILE A 266 2.96 -8.76 -2.86
N GLU A 267 2.21 -8.98 -3.93
CA GLU A 267 0.76 -9.17 -3.91
C GLU A 267 0.36 -10.48 -3.22
N ASN A 268 1.16 -11.54 -3.37
CA ASN A 268 0.91 -12.80 -2.69
C ASN A 268 1.26 -12.71 -1.19
N PRO A 269 0.30 -12.95 -0.26
CA PRO A 269 0.53 -12.82 1.17
C PRO A 269 1.65 -13.70 1.73
N LEU A 270 1.82 -14.92 1.20
CA LEU A 270 2.86 -15.84 1.66
C LEU A 270 4.23 -15.44 1.11
N LEU A 271 4.29 -15.08 -0.17
CA LEU A 271 5.56 -14.75 -0.83
C LEU A 271 6.09 -13.40 -0.37
N ARG A 272 5.23 -12.41 -0.10
CA ARG A 272 5.68 -11.09 0.35
C ARG A 272 6.36 -11.14 1.72
N TYR A 273 5.92 -12.04 2.60
CA TYR A 273 6.58 -12.28 3.89
C TYR A 273 8.02 -12.74 3.65
N VAL A 274 8.22 -13.71 2.75
CA VAL A 274 9.56 -14.20 2.37
C VAL A 274 10.38 -13.12 1.63
N PHE A 275 9.75 -12.33 0.76
CA PHE A 275 10.41 -11.29 -0.02
C PHE A 275 10.85 -10.11 0.86
N GLY A 276 10.00 -9.66 1.78
CA GLY A 276 10.35 -8.68 2.81
C GLY A 276 11.54 -9.16 3.65
N TYR A 277 11.49 -10.43 4.08
CA TYR A 277 12.57 -11.08 4.82
C TYR A 277 13.92 -11.08 4.06
N GLN A 278 13.90 -11.23 2.73
CA GLN A 278 15.10 -11.16 1.90
C GLN A 278 15.61 -9.73 1.68
N LYS A 279 14.76 -8.71 1.64
CA LYS A 279 15.22 -7.34 1.39
C LYS A 279 15.92 -6.72 2.60
N TYR A 280 15.51 -7.09 3.81
CA TYR A 280 16.23 -6.76 5.05
C TYR A 280 17.50 -7.62 5.27
N SER A 281 17.76 -8.62 4.42
CA SER A 281 19.06 -9.33 4.42
C SER A 281 20.21 -8.50 3.84
N GLY A 282 19.94 -7.28 3.36
CA GLY A 282 20.96 -6.31 2.96
C GLY A 282 21.78 -5.70 4.11
N LEU A 283 21.46 -6.04 5.37
CA LEU A 283 22.36 -5.80 6.49
C LEU A 283 23.71 -6.48 6.22
N GLN A 284 24.73 -5.68 5.92
CA GLN A 284 26.10 -6.17 5.81
C GLN A 284 26.82 -5.91 7.12
N ALA A 285 27.39 -6.96 7.69
CA ALA A 285 28.33 -6.86 8.79
C ALA A 285 29.48 -5.94 8.36
N LYS A 286 29.80 -4.93 9.17
CA LYS A 286 30.96 -4.06 8.92
C LYS A 286 32.26 -4.82 9.15
N GLY A 287 32.21 -5.91 9.91
CA GLY A 287 33.34 -6.73 10.29
C GLY A 287 34.23 -6.03 11.31
N GLN A 288 35.51 -6.42 11.32
CA GLN A 288 36.49 -5.82 12.21
C GLN A 288 36.79 -4.38 11.81
N ARG A 289 36.92 -3.50 12.81
CA ARG A 289 37.34 -2.12 12.61
C ARG A 289 38.74 -2.08 11.96
N PRO A 290 39.03 -1.20 10.99
CA PRO A 290 40.35 -1.11 10.34
C PRO A 290 41.52 -0.87 11.30
N ALA A 291 41.27 -0.18 12.42
CA ALA A 291 42.25 0.08 13.47
C ALA A 291 42.47 -1.11 14.42
N GLY A 292 41.64 -2.16 14.33
CA GLY A 292 41.67 -3.33 15.22
C GLY A 292 41.17 -3.07 16.65
N THR A 293 40.84 -1.82 17.01
CA THR A 293 40.34 -1.45 18.33
C THR A 293 38.85 -1.72 18.47
N LYS A 294 38.46 -2.15 19.67
CA LYS A 294 37.06 -2.27 20.10
C LYS A 294 36.66 -1.02 20.85
N ILE A 295 35.47 -0.52 20.58
CA ILE A 295 34.95 0.70 21.19
C ILE A 295 33.80 0.35 22.12
N THR A 296 33.77 1.01 23.27
CA THR A 296 32.59 1.01 24.14
C THR A 296 31.79 2.29 23.93
N HIS A 297 30.59 2.13 23.38
CA HIS A 297 29.65 3.21 23.14
C HIS A 297 28.77 3.42 24.38
N VAL A 298 28.82 4.62 24.96
CA VAL A 298 28.01 4.98 26.13
C VAL A 298 26.87 5.89 25.68
N VAL A 299 25.63 5.45 25.90
CA VAL A 299 24.43 6.20 25.55
C VAL A 299 23.85 6.87 26.79
N SER A 300 23.68 8.20 26.72
CA SER A 300 23.06 8.99 27.78
C SER A 300 22.57 10.32 27.22
N SER A 301 21.29 10.65 27.45
CA SER A 301 20.74 11.98 27.08
C SER A 301 21.35 13.10 27.93
N ALA A 302 21.61 12.84 29.22
CA ALA A 302 22.30 13.77 30.12
C ALA A 302 23.08 12.99 31.19
N MET A 303 24.40 13.21 31.25
CA MET A 303 25.28 12.49 32.16
C MET A 303 25.40 13.20 33.52
N ARG A 304 25.02 12.52 34.61
CA ARG A 304 25.26 12.99 35.98
C ARG A 304 26.64 12.54 36.46
N SER A 305 27.33 13.39 37.23
CA SER A 305 28.67 13.08 37.75
C SER A 305 28.72 11.84 38.65
N SER A 306 27.66 11.57 39.41
CA SER A 306 27.52 10.36 40.23
C SER A 306 27.34 9.09 39.40
N LEU A 307 26.56 9.18 38.32
CA LEU A 307 26.33 8.08 37.39
C LEU A 307 27.61 7.75 36.63
N LEU A 308 28.28 8.78 36.09
CA LEU A 308 29.57 8.62 35.41
C LEU A 308 30.60 7.95 36.33
N ARG A 309 30.69 8.38 37.60
CA ARG A 309 31.62 7.79 38.57
C ARG A 309 31.31 6.31 38.85
N SER A 310 30.04 5.94 38.89
CA SER A 310 29.63 4.53 39.07
C SER A 310 29.93 3.71 37.83
N LEU A 311 29.59 4.22 36.64
CA LEU A 311 29.86 3.58 35.35
C LEU A 311 31.38 3.36 35.12
N MET A 312 32.20 4.36 35.47
CA MET A 312 33.66 4.27 35.43
C MET A 312 34.17 3.11 36.28
N ARG A 313 33.69 3.00 37.53
CA ARG A 313 34.10 1.93 38.45
C ARG A 313 33.61 0.55 38.01
N ASP A 314 32.37 0.47 37.54
CA ASP A 314 31.70 -0.82 37.36
C ASP A 314 31.95 -1.44 35.98
N LYS A 315 32.14 -0.64 34.93
CA LYS A 315 32.14 -1.11 33.53
C LYS A 315 33.33 -0.65 32.68
N LEU A 316 33.80 0.57 32.89
CA LEU A 316 34.79 1.19 32.00
C LEU A 316 36.22 1.17 32.56
N CYS A 317 36.39 0.84 33.84
CA CYS A 317 37.69 0.72 34.50
C CYS A 317 37.62 -0.32 35.65
N PRO A 318 37.21 -1.59 35.38
CA PRO A 318 37.23 -2.61 36.41
C PRO A 318 38.68 -2.88 36.82
N ASP A 319 38.96 -2.86 38.13
CA ASP A 319 40.31 -2.98 38.71
C ASP A 319 41.04 -4.27 38.29
N SER A 320 41.70 -4.29 37.12
CA SER A 320 42.85 -5.15 36.79
C SER A 320 43.41 -4.81 35.41
N HIS A 321 44.72 -4.57 35.35
CA HIS A 321 45.62 -4.58 34.18
C HIS A 321 44.95 -4.87 32.82
N GLY A 322 44.56 -3.82 32.08
CA GLY A 322 43.92 -3.95 30.77
C GLY A 322 44.21 -2.74 29.88
N GLU A 323 44.22 -2.99 28.57
CA GLU A 323 44.55 -2.04 27.49
C GLU A 323 43.75 -0.72 27.56
N GLU A 324 44.30 0.36 27.01
CA GLU A 324 43.60 1.65 26.90
C GLU A 324 42.30 1.46 26.10
N GLN A 325 41.17 1.60 26.77
CA GLN A 325 39.84 1.36 26.20
C GLN A 325 39.29 2.65 25.58
N GLU A 326 38.93 2.58 24.31
CA GLU A 326 38.33 3.70 23.60
C GLU A 326 36.83 3.79 23.91
N ILE A 327 36.37 4.97 24.32
CA ILE A 327 35.00 5.21 24.76
C ILE A 327 34.39 6.33 23.91
N GLN A 328 33.21 6.09 23.37
CA GLN A 328 32.47 7.07 22.58
C GLN A 328 31.09 7.34 23.19
N PHE A 329 30.75 8.61 23.39
CA PHE A 329 29.46 9.01 23.95
C PHE A 329 28.44 9.33 22.86
N HIS A 330 27.19 8.92 23.10
CA HIS A 330 26.05 9.16 22.23
C HIS A 330 24.85 9.65 23.06
N SER A 331 24.04 10.52 22.47
CA SER A 331 22.75 10.92 23.06
C SER A 331 21.59 10.00 22.63
N ASP A 332 21.78 9.28 21.54
CA ASP A 332 20.76 8.47 20.86
C ASP A 332 21.21 7.00 20.77
N PRO A 333 20.40 6.03 21.26
CA PRO A 333 20.72 4.61 21.16
C PRO A 333 20.90 4.12 19.73
N LEU A 334 20.09 4.63 18.80
CA LEU A 334 20.12 4.18 17.40
C LEU A 334 21.44 4.57 16.74
N ALA A 335 21.91 5.81 16.96
CA ALA A 335 23.23 6.26 16.53
C ALA A 335 24.37 5.41 17.09
N ALA A 336 24.29 4.99 18.36
CA ALA A 336 25.31 4.16 18.98
C ALA A 336 25.38 2.76 18.36
N VAL A 337 24.24 2.10 18.16
CA VAL A 337 24.17 0.79 17.50
C VAL A 337 24.66 0.89 16.05
N ASN A 338 24.25 1.94 15.33
CA ASN A 338 24.71 2.19 13.97
C ASN A 338 26.21 2.51 13.86
N ALA A 339 26.90 2.84 14.96
CA ALA A 339 28.34 3.08 14.98
C ALA A 339 29.17 1.81 15.25
N CYS A 340 28.54 0.72 15.70
CA CYS A 340 29.22 -0.49 16.13
C CYS A 340 29.89 -1.25 14.98
N TYR A 341 30.98 -1.93 15.30
CA TYR A 341 31.69 -2.94 14.51
C TYR A 341 31.74 -4.26 15.31
N GLU A 342 32.29 -5.32 14.71
CA GLU A 342 32.45 -6.64 15.35
C GLU A 342 33.17 -6.53 16.70
N GLY A 343 32.49 -6.98 17.76
CA GLY A 343 33.01 -7.03 19.13
C GLY A 343 32.86 -5.76 19.95
N ASP A 344 32.21 -4.72 19.42
CA ASP A 344 31.91 -3.49 20.17
C ASP A 344 30.81 -3.72 21.24
N THR A 345 30.78 -2.82 22.23
CA THR A 345 29.82 -2.85 23.34
C THR A 345 29.07 -1.53 23.42
N VAL A 346 27.74 -1.59 23.56
CA VAL A 346 26.86 -0.44 23.79
C VAL A 346 26.31 -0.53 25.21
N ILE A 347 26.58 0.49 26.02
CA ILE A 347 26.06 0.63 27.38
C ILE A 347 25.07 1.80 27.41
N ILE A 348 23.81 1.50 27.72
CA ILE A 348 22.72 2.48 27.73
C ILE A 348 22.42 2.87 29.17
N CYS A 349 22.67 4.12 29.52
CA CYS A 349 22.43 4.65 30.85
C CYS A 349 20.91 4.76 31.16
N PRO A 350 20.52 4.78 32.45
CA PRO A 350 19.13 4.96 32.86
C PRO A 350 18.47 6.18 32.21
N GLY A 351 17.28 5.96 31.66
CA GLY A 351 16.54 6.98 30.93
C GLY A 351 15.42 6.40 30.08
N ARG A 352 14.57 7.30 29.56
CA ARG A 352 13.61 6.99 28.51
C ARG A 352 14.11 7.58 27.20
N TYR A 353 14.29 6.72 26.20
CA TYR A 353 14.77 7.07 24.88
C TYR A 353 13.65 6.86 23.88
N VAL A 354 13.44 7.83 23.00
CA VAL A 354 12.49 7.71 21.90
C VAL A 354 13.29 7.70 20.61
N VAL A 355 13.20 6.61 19.86
CA VAL A 355 13.96 6.39 18.63
C VAL A 355 13.06 6.35 17.43
N ASP A 356 13.47 7.04 16.37
CA ASP A 356 12.77 7.07 15.08
C ASP A 356 13.54 6.19 14.09
N GLY A 357 13.26 4.88 14.13
CA GLY A 357 13.96 3.89 13.31
C GLY A 357 13.91 2.46 13.87
N VAL A 358 14.69 1.58 13.25
CA VAL A 358 14.85 0.16 13.60
C VAL A 358 16.31 -0.09 13.96
N PHE A 359 16.57 -0.86 15.00
CA PHE A 359 17.92 -1.30 15.33
C PHE A 359 18.36 -2.42 14.38
N CYS A 360 19.38 -2.13 13.58
CA CYS A 360 19.93 -3.04 12.58
C CYS A 360 21.29 -3.57 13.05
N ILE A 361 21.32 -4.76 13.67
CA ILE A 361 22.53 -5.35 14.25
C ILE A 361 23.08 -6.47 13.36
N ALA A 362 24.09 -6.11 12.55
CA ALA A 362 24.74 -7.02 11.61
C ALA A 362 25.98 -7.75 12.15
N ASP A 363 26.69 -7.12 13.07
CA ASP A 363 27.93 -7.62 13.68
C ASP A 363 27.66 -8.25 15.06
N SER A 364 28.58 -9.06 15.58
CA SER A 364 28.49 -9.60 16.93
C SER A 364 28.80 -8.52 17.96
N VAL A 365 27.77 -7.95 18.58
CA VAL A 365 27.88 -6.85 19.54
C VAL A 365 27.11 -7.14 20.83
N GLU A 366 27.47 -6.44 21.90
CA GLU A 366 26.76 -6.47 23.18
C GLU A 366 26.04 -5.15 23.42
N VAL A 367 24.74 -5.18 23.67
CA VAL A 367 23.91 -4.05 24.04
C VAL A 367 23.36 -4.28 25.44
N GLU A 368 23.74 -3.44 26.39
CA GLU A 368 23.40 -3.59 27.80
C GLU A 368 22.81 -2.30 28.36
N GLY A 369 21.68 -2.41 29.06
CA GLY A 369 21.21 -1.34 29.94
C GLY A 369 21.97 -1.31 31.26
N TYR A 370 22.51 -0.15 31.63
CA TYR A 370 23.20 0.06 32.89
C TYR A 370 22.20 0.38 34.01
N GLY A 371 21.69 -0.65 34.68
CA GLY A 371 20.71 -0.52 35.76
C GLY A 371 19.72 -1.67 35.78
N LEU A 372 18.55 -1.44 36.37
CA LEU A 372 17.45 -2.40 36.27
C LEU A 372 16.76 -2.27 34.90
N PRO A 373 16.13 -3.34 34.36
CA PRO A 373 15.47 -3.29 33.06
C PRO A 373 14.44 -2.17 32.91
N ASP A 374 13.71 -1.82 33.97
CA ASP A 374 12.72 -0.74 33.96
C ASP A 374 13.33 0.67 34.05
N ASP A 375 14.62 0.79 34.38
CA ASP A 375 15.33 2.07 34.42
C ASP A 375 15.82 2.51 33.03
N VAL A 376 15.92 1.57 32.08
CA VAL A 376 16.39 1.80 30.71
C VAL A 376 15.28 1.43 29.74
N VAL A 377 14.49 2.42 29.32
CA VAL A 377 13.35 2.22 28.42
C VAL A 377 13.66 2.84 27.06
N ILE A 378 13.53 2.06 26.00
CA ILE A 378 13.66 2.53 24.62
C ILE A 378 12.31 2.31 23.93
N GLU A 379 11.72 3.39 23.47
CA GLU A 379 10.41 3.43 22.83
C GLU A 379 10.58 3.77 21.35
N LYS A 380 10.02 2.94 20.47
CA LYS A 380 9.98 3.21 19.04
C LYS A 380 8.91 4.27 18.75
N ARG A 381 9.29 5.34 18.05
CA ARG A 381 8.35 6.32 17.51
C ARG A 381 7.76 5.81 16.20
N GLY A 382 6.45 6.01 16.03
CA GLY A 382 5.72 5.62 14.82
C GLY A 382 5.17 4.19 14.87
N LYS A 383 4.25 3.90 13.95
CA LYS A 383 3.65 2.58 13.75
C LYS A 383 4.47 1.81 12.71
N GLY A 384 4.69 0.51 12.90
CA GLY A 384 5.42 -0.34 11.95
C GLY A 384 6.07 -1.55 12.60
N ASP A 385 6.65 -2.45 11.82
CA ASP A 385 6.61 -3.89 12.13
C ASP A 385 7.79 -4.43 12.96
N ASN A 386 9.03 -4.01 12.69
CA ASN A 386 10.21 -4.46 13.45
C ASN A 386 10.86 -3.34 14.26
N PHE A 387 11.28 -3.63 15.49
CA PHE A 387 12.03 -2.67 16.33
C PHE A 387 13.51 -3.05 16.43
N VAL A 388 13.83 -4.35 16.51
CA VAL A 388 15.22 -4.84 16.53
C VAL A 388 15.39 -6.01 15.56
N ASP A 389 16.27 -5.82 14.56
CA ASP A 389 16.68 -6.84 13.60
C ASP A 389 18.13 -7.28 13.85
N CYS A 390 18.32 -8.56 14.15
CA CYS A 390 19.62 -9.13 14.48
C CYS A 390 20.01 -10.25 13.50
N ILE A 391 21.07 -10.02 12.73
CA ILE A 391 21.69 -11.05 11.86
C ILE A 391 23.09 -11.47 12.35
N GLY A 392 23.70 -10.71 13.26
CA GLY A 392 25.03 -10.99 13.80
C GLY A 392 25.11 -12.32 14.55
N ALA A 393 26.20 -13.06 14.39
CA ALA A 393 26.31 -14.45 14.88
C ALA A 393 26.14 -14.56 16.41
N ASN A 394 26.68 -13.60 17.16
CA ASN A 394 26.65 -13.57 18.61
C ASN A 394 26.25 -12.17 19.13
N VAL A 395 24.96 -11.86 19.05
CA VAL A 395 24.39 -10.61 19.57
C VAL A 395 23.82 -10.86 20.97
N LYS A 396 24.20 -10.01 21.92
CA LYS A 396 23.70 -10.04 23.30
C LYS A 396 22.96 -8.75 23.61
N ILE A 397 21.71 -8.86 24.04
CA ILE A 397 20.88 -7.72 24.45
C ILE A 397 20.38 -7.99 25.85
N SER A 398 20.67 -7.12 26.82
CA SER A 398 20.35 -7.37 28.23
C SER A 398 20.01 -6.10 29.01
N SER A 399 19.29 -6.29 30.12
CA SER A 399 19.03 -5.24 31.13
C SER A 399 18.33 -3.97 30.62
N LEU A 400 17.46 -4.09 29.62
CA LEU A 400 16.71 -2.97 29.04
C LEU A 400 15.27 -3.35 28.69
N LYS A 401 14.40 -2.35 28.54
CA LYS A 401 13.00 -2.47 28.16
C LYS A 401 12.76 -1.85 26.79
N LEU A 402 12.29 -2.66 25.85
CA LEU A 402 11.86 -2.22 24.52
C LEU A 402 10.35 -2.06 24.49
N VAL A 403 9.86 -0.91 24.03
CA VAL A 403 8.43 -0.62 23.89
C VAL A 403 8.13 -0.25 22.45
N GLN A 404 7.16 -0.94 21.87
CA GLN A 404 6.62 -0.67 20.55
C GLN A 404 5.09 -0.71 20.65
N HIS A 405 4.45 0.35 20.18
CA HIS A 405 3.00 0.45 20.13
C HIS A 405 2.51 -0.07 18.77
N ASP A 406 1.35 -0.74 18.77
CA ASP A 406 0.68 -1.24 17.55
C ASP A 406 1.55 -2.13 16.66
N ALA A 407 2.39 -2.99 17.24
CA ALA A 407 3.25 -3.91 16.50
C ALA A 407 2.45 -5.03 15.81
N VAL A 408 2.65 -5.22 14.51
CA VAL A 408 2.06 -6.34 13.75
C VAL A 408 2.96 -7.58 13.78
N GLU A 409 4.27 -7.41 13.92
CA GLU A 409 5.27 -8.46 14.13
C GLU A 409 5.83 -8.44 15.57
N GLY A 410 6.76 -9.35 15.88
CA GLY A 410 7.47 -9.35 17.16
C GLY A 410 8.42 -8.16 17.29
N ILE A 411 8.67 -7.71 18.54
CA ILE A 411 9.60 -6.59 18.82
C ILE A 411 11.04 -6.89 18.36
N LEU A 412 11.42 -8.17 18.32
CA LEU A 412 12.76 -8.64 17.97
C LEU A 412 12.70 -9.76 16.92
N SER A 413 13.43 -9.55 15.83
CA SER A 413 13.57 -10.49 14.72
C SER A 413 15.01 -10.99 14.62
N LYS A 414 15.17 -12.32 14.52
CA LYS A 414 16.47 -13.00 14.65
C LYS A 414 16.76 -13.93 13.48
N TYR A 415 17.93 -13.74 12.86
CA TYR A 415 18.34 -14.45 11.66
C TYR A 415 19.62 -15.23 11.94
N LYS A 416 19.52 -16.57 12.05
CA LYS A 416 20.66 -17.53 12.14
C LYS A 416 21.65 -17.39 13.32
N SER A 417 21.36 -16.62 14.37
CA SER A 417 22.30 -16.37 15.48
C SER A 417 22.03 -17.22 16.74
N ILE A 418 22.92 -17.17 17.74
CA ILE A 418 22.60 -17.53 19.14
C ILE A 418 22.28 -16.21 19.85
N LEU A 419 21.10 -16.12 20.47
CA LEU A 419 20.65 -14.91 21.16
C LEU A 419 20.48 -15.32 22.61
N THR A 420 21.17 -14.62 23.49
CA THR A 420 21.02 -14.77 24.93
C THR A 420 20.31 -13.51 25.41
N LEU A 421 19.06 -13.67 25.83
CA LEU A 421 18.26 -12.62 26.47
C LEU A 421 18.50 -12.62 27.98
#